data_AF-A0A559RLV9-F1
#
_entry.id   AF-A0A559RLV9-F1
#
_cell.length_a   1.000
_cell.length_b   1.000
_cell.length_c   1.000
_cell.angle_alpha   90.00
_cell.angle_beta   90.00
_cell.angle_gamma   90.00
#
_symmetry.space_group_name_H-M   'P 1'
#
loop_
_entity.id
_entity.type
_entity.pdbx_description
1 polymer ?
#
loop_
_entity_poly.entity_id
_entity_poly.type
_entity_poly.pdbx_seq_one_letter_code
_entity_poly.pdbx_strand_id
1 'polypeptide(L)'
;MKRKAILLLVFLCFCAFAKAQISTQDYRIDSLQFKMYTRIYVGPQLQVDSITVRKIFCDWCSESQIDILHQEAMRQSMIERYNPKYRKPGQHRLALYVRFSKEDFKNLNSTDGY
;
A
#
# COMPACT_ATOMS: atom_id res chain seq x y z
N MET A 1 55.41 11.67 -4.15
CA MET A 1 54.48 10.97 -3.22
C MET A 1 53.05 11.51 -3.24
N LYS A 2 52.84 12.84 -3.26
CA LYS A 2 51.49 13.48 -3.26
C LYS A 2 50.57 13.06 -4.41
N ARG A 3 51.08 12.91 -5.64
CA ARG A 3 50.29 12.51 -6.83
C ARG A 3 49.76 11.07 -6.75
N LYS A 4 50.52 10.16 -6.14
CA LYS A 4 50.08 8.77 -5.90
C LYS A 4 48.98 8.70 -4.83
N ALA A 5 49.10 9.50 -3.77
CA ALA A 5 48.09 9.61 -2.72
C ALA A 5 46.77 10.21 -3.24
N ILE A 6 46.82 11.23 -4.09
CA ILE A 6 45.63 11.83 -4.73
C ILE A 6 44.92 10.81 -5.63
N LEU A 7 45.66 10.05 -6.44
CA LEU A 7 45.07 9.00 -7.28
C LEU A 7 44.41 7.88 -6.46
N LEU A 8 45.03 7.51 -5.33
CA LEU A 8 44.48 6.50 -4.42
C LEU A 8 43.19 7.00 -3.75
N LEU A 9 43.12 8.28 -3.40
CA LEU A 9 41.94 8.89 -2.79
C LEU A 9 40.77 9.02 -3.78
N VAL A 10 41.07 9.37 -5.05
CA VAL A 10 40.06 9.40 -6.12
C VAL A 10 39.52 8.00 -6.41
N PHE A 11 40.39 6.98 -6.43
CA PHE A 11 39.99 5.59 -6.66
C PHE A 11 39.10 5.06 -5.51
N LEU A 12 39.45 5.35 -4.26
CA LEU A 12 38.65 4.98 -3.08
C LEU A 12 37.28 5.67 -3.08
N CYS A 13 37.21 6.95 -3.43
CA CYS A 13 35.92 7.65 -3.58
C CYS A 13 35.06 7.03 -4.68
N PHE A 14 35.65 6.67 -5.84
CA PHE A 14 34.90 6.10 -6.96
C PHE A 14 34.24 4.75 -6.60
N CYS A 15 34.93 3.91 -5.83
CA CYS A 15 34.39 2.64 -5.33
C CYS A 15 33.23 2.82 -4.33
N ALA A 16 33.21 3.91 -3.55
CA ALA A 16 32.14 4.20 -2.61
C ALA A 16 30.84 4.63 -3.32
N PHE A 17 30.95 5.42 -4.41
CA PHE A 17 29.79 5.85 -5.20
C PHE A 17 29.15 4.70 -6.00
N ALA A 18 29.93 3.72 -6.47
CA ALA A 18 29.39 2.57 -7.21
C ALA A 18 28.46 1.69 -6.37
N LYS A 19 28.66 1.60 -5.04
CA LYS A 19 27.79 0.81 -4.14
C LYS A 19 26.47 1.51 -3.81
N ALA A 20 26.36 2.82 -4.01
CA ALA A 20 25.14 3.59 -3.75
C ALA A 20 24.10 3.46 -4.87
N GLN A 21 24.44 2.83 -6.01
CA GLN A 21 23.55 2.59 -7.15
C GLN A 21 22.93 1.18 -7.14
N ILE A 22 22.87 0.51 -5.98
CA ILE A 22 21.99 -0.67 -5.85
C ILE A 22 20.58 -0.15 -6.04
N SER A 23 20.03 -0.38 -7.24
CA SER A 23 18.65 -0.05 -7.57
C SER A 23 17.77 -0.65 -6.48
N THR A 24 17.06 0.19 -5.74
CA THR A 24 15.90 -0.26 -4.96
C THR A 24 15.06 -1.08 -5.92
N GLN A 25 14.97 -2.39 -5.65
CA GLN A 25 14.19 -3.31 -6.48
C GLN A 25 12.80 -2.68 -6.64
N ASP A 26 12.34 -2.52 -7.90
CA ASP A 26 11.12 -1.77 -8.17
C ASP A 26 9.99 -2.38 -7.35
N TYR A 27 9.47 -1.63 -6.37
CA TYR A 27 8.45 -2.11 -5.44
C TYR A 27 7.19 -2.63 -6.15
N ARG A 28 6.99 -2.24 -7.42
CA ARG A 28 5.91 -2.76 -8.27
C ARG A 28 6.11 -4.22 -8.67
N ILE A 29 7.36 -4.68 -8.74
CA ILE A 29 7.72 -6.07 -9.04
C ILE A 29 7.34 -6.96 -7.86
N ASP A 30 7.52 -6.49 -6.63
CA ASP A 30 7.36 -7.30 -5.42
C ASP A 30 5.98 -7.13 -4.73
N SER A 31 5.08 -6.36 -5.32
CA SER A 31 3.74 -6.10 -4.77
C SER A 31 2.59 -6.56 -5.67
N LEU A 32 1.45 -6.82 -5.02
CA LEU A 32 0.15 -7.05 -5.64
C LEU A 32 -0.73 -5.84 -5.36
N GLN A 33 -1.54 -5.45 -6.35
CA GLN A 33 -2.47 -4.33 -6.22
C GLN A 33 -3.90 -4.82 -6.35
N PHE A 34 -4.70 -4.57 -5.31
CA PHE A 34 -6.12 -4.93 -5.27
C PHE A 34 -6.96 -3.68 -5.45
N LYS A 35 -7.92 -3.78 -6.37
CA LYS A 35 -8.96 -2.77 -6.53
C LYS A 35 -10.15 -3.17 -5.67
N MET A 36 -10.76 -2.19 -5.01
CA MET A 36 -11.92 -2.41 -4.15
C MET A 36 -12.93 -1.29 -4.34
N TYR A 37 -14.20 -1.64 -4.32
CA TYR A 37 -15.29 -0.67 -4.29
C TYR A 37 -15.96 -0.67 -2.93
N THR A 38 -15.93 0.48 -2.28
CA THR A 38 -16.62 0.71 -1.01
C THR A 38 -17.62 1.84 -1.15
N ARG A 39 -18.62 1.82 -0.27
CA ARG A 39 -19.58 2.92 -0.11
C ARG A 39 -19.44 3.43 1.30
N ILE A 40 -19.32 4.75 1.43
CA ILE A 40 -19.39 5.44 2.71
C ILE A 40 -20.66 6.27 2.73
N TYR A 41 -21.34 6.29 3.86
CA TYR A 41 -22.45 7.18 4.11
C TYR A 41 -22.03 8.20 5.17
N VAL A 42 -22.12 9.47 4.81
CA VAL A 42 -21.77 10.59 5.69
C VAL A 42 -23.06 11.29 6.11
N GLY A 43 -23.29 11.32 7.43
CA GLY A 43 -24.47 11.94 8.02
C GLY A 43 -24.45 13.47 7.94
N PRO A 44 -25.57 14.13 8.28
CA PRO A 44 -25.68 15.59 8.28
C PRO A 44 -24.67 16.28 9.22
N GLN A 45 -24.26 15.60 10.29
CA GLN A 45 -23.26 16.05 11.26
C GLN A 45 -21.81 15.83 10.80
N LEU A 46 -21.60 15.47 9.53
CA LEU A 46 -20.29 15.18 8.92
C LEU A 46 -19.55 13.97 9.53
N GLN A 47 -20.29 13.10 10.21
CA GLN A 47 -19.79 11.82 10.72
C GLN A 47 -20.06 10.69 9.74
N VAL A 48 -19.28 9.62 9.85
CA VAL A 48 -19.46 8.41 9.04
C VAL A 48 -20.47 7.51 9.75
N ASP A 49 -21.67 7.36 9.19
CA ASP A 49 -22.69 6.51 9.81
C ASP A 49 -22.50 5.04 9.40
N SER A 50 -22.03 4.78 8.17
CA SER A 50 -21.73 3.42 7.72
C SER A 50 -20.70 3.35 6.60
N ILE A 51 -20.00 2.22 6.55
CA ILE A 51 -19.15 1.81 5.43
C ILE A 51 -19.58 0.43 4.99
N THR A 52 -19.68 0.22 3.68
CA THR A 52 -19.96 -1.09 3.09
C THR A 52 -18.95 -1.38 1.99
N VAL A 53 -18.18 -2.46 2.14
CA VAL A 53 -17.37 -3.00 1.03
C VAL A 53 -18.30 -3.75 0.09
N ARG A 54 -18.33 -3.35 -1.18
CA ARG A 54 -19.24 -3.91 -2.19
C ARG A 54 -18.58 -4.95 -3.06
N LYS A 55 -17.32 -4.73 -3.40
CA LYS A 55 -16.56 -5.64 -4.26
C LYS A 55 -15.09 -5.53 -3.99
N ILE A 56 -14.43 -6.66 -3.81
CA ILE A 56 -12.99 -6.80 -3.82
C ILE A 56 -12.67 -7.54 -5.12
N PHE A 57 -11.76 -6.99 -5.93
CA PHE A 57 -11.36 -7.61 -7.18
C PHE A 57 -10.20 -8.58 -6.92
N CYS A 58 -10.55 -9.80 -6.51
CA CYS A 58 -9.63 -10.92 -6.38
C CYS A 58 -10.37 -12.24 -6.54
N ASP A 59 -10.30 -12.84 -7.73
CA ASP A 59 -11.06 -14.05 -8.05
C ASP A 59 -10.33 -15.34 -7.62
N TRP A 60 -9.09 -15.21 -7.14
CA TRP A 60 -8.20 -16.31 -6.76
C TRP A 60 -7.80 -16.28 -5.27
N CYS A 61 -8.35 -15.35 -4.50
CA CYS A 61 -8.10 -15.23 -3.06
C CYS A 61 -8.86 -16.32 -2.28
N SER A 62 -8.26 -16.78 -1.18
CA SER A 62 -8.98 -17.56 -0.17
C SER A 62 -9.97 -16.69 0.62
N GLU A 63 -10.86 -17.32 1.38
CA GLU A 63 -11.78 -16.61 2.28
C GLU A 63 -11.04 -15.75 3.31
N SER A 64 -9.97 -16.27 3.94
CA SER A 64 -9.17 -15.51 4.91
C SER A 64 -8.47 -14.30 4.29
N GLN A 65 -7.96 -14.44 3.06
CA GLN A 65 -7.39 -13.33 2.30
C GLN A 65 -8.45 -12.28 1.98
N ILE A 66 -9.65 -12.70 1.57
CA ILE A 66 -10.78 -11.80 1.31
C ILE A 66 -11.17 -11.03 2.57
N ASP A 67 -11.20 -11.68 3.74
CA ASP A 67 -11.53 -11.03 5.02
C ASP A 67 -10.52 -9.96 5.41
N ILE A 68 -9.22 -10.24 5.25
CA ILE A 68 -8.15 -9.27 5.53
C ILE A 68 -8.23 -8.09 4.54
N LEU A 69 -8.45 -8.38 3.26
CA LEU A 69 -8.69 -7.37 2.24
C LEU A 69 -9.94 -6.54 2.56
N HIS A 70 -10.99 -7.15 3.11
CA HIS A 70 -12.20 -6.46 3.54
C HIS A 70 -11.92 -5.51 4.71
N GLN A 71 -11.19 -5.96 5.73
CA GLN A 71 -10.78 -5.12 6.86
C GLN A 71 -9.94 -3.93 6.40
N GLU A 72 -9.00 -4.17 5.50
CA GLU A 72 -8.16 -3.11 4.94
C GLU A 72 -8.98 -2.12 4.10
N ALA A 73 -9.96 -2.58 3.32
CA ALA A 73 -10.88 -1.71 2.59
C ALA A 73 -11.71 -0.81 3.53
N MET A 74 -12.16 -1.35 4.67
CA MET A 74 -12.86 -0.58 5.70
C MET A 74 -11.94 0.49 6.30
N ARG A 75 -10.71 0.11 6.67
CA ARG A 75 -9.70 1.01 7.23
C ARG A 75 -9.37 2.15 6.26
N GLN A 76 -9.14 1.84 4.99
CA GLN A 76 -8.84 2.82 3.96
C GLN A 76 -10.03 3.75 3.69
N SER A 77 -11.26 3.23 3.72
CA SER A 77 -12.47 4.05 3.62
C SER A 77 -12.58 5.06 4.78
N MET A 78 -12.18 4.66 5.99
CA MET A 78 -12.13 5.56 7.15
C MET A 78 -11.07 6.64 7.04
N ILE A 79 -10.00 6.42 6.28
CA ILE A 79 -8.99 7.44 6.00
C ILE A 79 -9.51 8.39 4.91
N GLU A 80 -10.07 7.84 3.84
CA GLU A 80 -10.63 8.62 2.74
C GLU A 80 -11.80 9.51 3.15
N ARG A 81 -12.46 9.28 4.29
CA ARG A 81 -13.51 10.17 4.81
C ARG A 81 -13.04 11.62 4.99
N TYR A 82 -11.74 11.83 5.24
CA TYR A 82 -11.15 13.15 5.40
C TYR A 82 -10.89 13.86 4.06
N ASN A 83 -10.98 13.14 2.95
CA ASN A 83 -10.87 13.70 1.62
C ASN A 83 -12.02 14.70 1.37
N PRO A 84 -11.74 15.95 0.97
CA PRO A 84 -12.77 16.95 0.69
C PRO A 84 -13.85 16.47 -0.29
N LYS A 85 -13.50 15.53 -1.18
CA LYS A 85 -14.42 14.92 -2.13
C LYS A 85 -15.56 14.13 -1.45
N TYR A 86 -15.28 13.46 -0.33
CA TYR A 86 -16.22 12.56 0.35
C TYR A 86 -16.74 13.12 1.68
N ARG A 87 -16.28 14.32 2.08
CA ARG A 87 -16.65 14.96 3.34
C ARG A 87 -18.09 15.48 3.37
N LYS A 88 -18.73 15.65 2.22
CA LYS A 88 -20.09 16.19 2.13
C LYS A 88 -21.12 15.16 2.63
N PRO A 89 -22.24 15.57 3.22
CA PRO A 89 -23.31 14.64 3.57
C PRO A 89 -23.80 13.84 2.36
N GLY A 90 -24.18 12.59 2.59
CA GLY A 90 -24.73 11.68 1.59
C GLY A 90 -23.86 10.45 1.34
N GLN A 91 -24.25 9.72 0.29
CA GLN A 91 -23.61 8.47 -0.08
C GLN A 91 -22.48 8.70 -1.10
N HIS A 92 -21.28 8.23 -0.78
CA HIS A 92 -20.13 8.31 -1.69
C HIS A 92 -19.64 6.92 -2.08
N ARG A 93 -19.16 6.81 -3.33
CA ARG A 93 -18.56 5.59 -3.87
C ARG A 93 -17.06 5.79 -3.95
N LEU A 94 -16.32 4.90 -3.31
CA LEU A 94 -14.87 4.93 -3.31
C LEU A 94 -14.33 3.78 -4.15
N ALA A 95 -13.33 4.12 -4.96
CA ALA A 95 -12.48 3.15 -5.62
C ALA A 95 -11.13 3.17 -4.90
N LEU A 96 -10.89 2.16 -4.08
CA LEU A 96 -9.67 2.02 -3.30
C LEU A 96 -8.69 1.12 -4.05
N TYR A 97 -7.42 1.47 -3.98
CA TYR A 97 -6.32 0.66 -4.49
C TYR A 97 -5.37 0.39 -3.34
N VAL A 98 -5.31 -0.88 -2.94
CA VAL A 98 -4.45 -1.31 -1.84
C VAL A 98 -3.33 -2.16 -2.41
N ARG A 99 -2.11 -1.93 -1.93
CA ARG A 99 -0.94 -2.72 -2.30
C ARG A 99 -0.46 -3.53 -1.11
N PHE A 100 -0.17 -4.81 -1.37
CA PHE A 100 0.48 -5.72 -0.43
C PHE A 100 1.77 -6.23 -1.05
N SER A 101 2.78 -6.54 -0.25
CA SER A 101 3.91 -7.33 -0.76
C SER A 101 3.40 -8.72 -1.15
N LYS A 102 3.99 -9.34 -2.16
CA LYS A 102 3.63 -10.70 -2.60
C LYS A 102 3.85 -11.72 -1.48
N GLU A 103 4.92 -11.55 -0.72
CA GLU A 103 5.29 -12.42 0.39
C GLU A 103 4.28 -12.32 1.53
N ASP A 104 4.00 -11.11 2.01
CA ASP A 104 3.02 -10.90 3.08
C ASP A 104 1.65 -11.39 2.66
N PHE A 105 1.24 -11.10 1.42
CA PHE A 105 -0.05 -11.53 0.89
C PHE A 105 -0.18 -13.06 0.84
N LYS A 106 0.88 -13.76 0.45
CA LYS A 106 0.93 -15.22 0.44
C LYS A 106 0.81 -15.80 1.85
N ASN A 107 1.43 -15.14 2.82
CA ASN A 107 1.44 -15.56 4.23
C ASN A 107 0.13 -15.24 4.98
N LEU A 108 -0.82 -14.52 4.36
CA LEU A 108 -2.15 -14.29 4.94
C LEU A 108 -2.98 -15.57 5.11
N ASN A 109 -2.63 -16.66 4.41
CA ASN A 109 -3.32 -17.96 4.50
C ASN A 109 -2.92 -18.79 5.72
N SER A 110 -1.73 -18.56 6.28
CA SER A 110 -1.27 -19.25 7.49
C SER A 110 -1.81 -18.51 8.70
N THR A 111 -3.00 -18.90 9.14
CA THR A 111 -3.59 -18.44 10.41
C THR A 111 -2.82 -19.05 11.58
N ASP A 112 -1.61 -18.56 11.81
CA ASP A 112 -0.82 -18.69 13.05
C ASP A 112 0.00 -17.39 13.17
N GLY A 113 -0.65 -16.29 13.57
CA GLY A 113 0.01 -14.99 13.49
C GLY A 113 -0.74 -13.82 14.11
N TYR A 114 -1.39 -14.05 15.25
CA TYR A 114 -1.54 -13.04 16.31
C TYR A 114 -1.68 -13.73 17.66
#